data_AF-A0A494VUN7-F1
#
_entry.id   AF-A0A494VUN7-F1
#
_cell.length_a   1.000
_cell.length_b   1.000
_cell.length_c   1.000
_cell.angle_alpha   90.00
_cell.angle_beta   90.00
_cell.angle_gamma   90.00
#
_symmetry.space_group_name_H-M   'P 1'
#
loop_
_entity.id
_entity.type
_entity.pdbx_description
1 polymer ?
#
loop_
_entity_poly.entity_id
_entity_poly.type
_entity_poly.pdbx_seq_one_letter_code
_entity_poly.pdbx_strand_id
1 'polypeptide(L)' 'MRKNKTQQELERIFLLKERFRHLSTEVIVLRLTNFNKTNEIVIAYKEILKERGIDDYLSVI' A
#
# COMPACT_ATOMS: atom_id res chain seq x y z
N MET A 1 -19.17 -19.96 -5.11
CA MET A 1 -19.05 -18.84 -6.07
C MET A 1 -17.57 -18.55 -6.32
N ARG A 2 -17.11 -18.57 -7.57
CA ARG A 2 -15.70 -18.28 -7.92
C ARG A 2 -15.55 -16.75 -7.96
N LYS A 3 -14.75 -16.16 -7.08
CA LYS A 3 -14.47 -14.70 -7.10
C LYS A 3 -13.69 -14.35 -8.37
N ASN A 4 -14.08 -13.29 -9.06
CA ASN A 4 -13.33 -12.81 -10.24
C ASN A 4 -11.95 -12.26 -9.83
N LYS A 5 -10.98 -12.30 -10.75
CA LYS A 5 -9.58 -11.90 -10.51
C LYS A 5 -9.46 -10.52 -9.85
N THR A 6 -10.24 -9.54 -10.32
CA THR A 6 -10.28 -8.18 -9.77
C THR A 6 -10.76 -8.14 -8.32
N GLN A 7 -11.77 -8.95 -7.96
CA GLN A 7 -12.28 -9.00 -6.59
C GLN A 7 -11.26 -9.61 -5.62
N GLN A 8 -10.49 -10.60 -6.09
CA GLN A 8 -9.42 -11.19 -5.29
C GLN A 8 -8.27 -10.21 -5.06
N GLU A 9 -7.92 -9.42 -6.09
CA GLU A 9 -6.87 -8.39 -5.99
C GLU A 9 -7.27 -7.29 -5.00
N LEU A 10 -8.50 -6.80 -5.05
CA LEU A 10 -9.02 -5.82 -4.10
C LEU A 10 -9.04 -6.35 -2.66
N GLU A 11 -9.44 -7.61 -2.45
CA GLU A 11 -9.42 -8.24 -1.13
C GLU A 11 -7.99 -8.37 -0.58
N ARG A 12 -7.02 -8.70 -1.42
CA ARG A 12 -5.61 -8.76 -1.03
C ARG A 12 -5.07 -7.38 -0.65
N ILE A 13 -5.37 -6.35 -1.43
CA ILE A 13 -4.98 -4.96 -1.12
C ILE A 13 -5.58 -4.54 0.23
N PHE A 14 -6.86 -4.85 0.47
CA PHE A 14 -7.52 -4.55 1.74
C PHE A 14 -6.83 -5.22 2.93
N LEU A 15 -6.56 -6.52 2.84
CA LEU A 15 -5.86 -7.27 3.89
C LEU A 15 -4.43 -6.74 4.13
N LEU A 16 -3.71 -6.37 3.06
CA LEU A 16 -2.39 -5.76 3.18
C LEU A 16 -2.45 -4.40 3.86
N LYS A 17 -3.45 -3.58 3.54
CA LYS A 17 -3.66 -2.27 4.15
C LYS A 17 -3.93 -2.39 5.64
N GLU A 18 -4.81 -3.29 6.07
CA GLU A 18 -5.02 -3.56 7.50
C GLU A 18 -3.74 -4.03 8.18
N ARG A 19 -3.02 -4.95 7.55
CA ARG A 19 -1.75 -5.46 8.07
C ARG A 19 -0.71 -4.36 8.20
N PHE A 20 -0.67 -3.35 7.34
CA PHE A 20 0.36 -2.32 7.33
C PHE A 20 -0.04 -1.02 8.03
N ARG A 21 -1.30 -0.87 8.44
CA ARG A 21 -1.84 0.36 9.06
C ARG A 21 -1.07 0.80 10.31
N HIS A 22 -0.46 -0.14 11.05
CA HIS A 22 0.32 0.14 12.25
C HIS A 22 1.74 0.66 11.97
N LEU A 23 2.24 0.59 10.72
CA LEU A 23 3.59 1.04 10.39
C LEU A 23 3.68 2.57 10.40
N SER A 24 4.83 3.11 10.83
CA SER A 24 5.07 4.56 10.72
C SER A 24 5.16 4.99 9.26
N THR A 25 4.92 6.28 9.03
CA THR A 25 5.01 6.87 7.69
C THR A 25 6.41 6.69 7.11
N GLU A 26 7.48 6.90 7.90
CA GLU A 26 8.85 6.75 7.40
C GLU A 26 9.14 5.32 6.95
N VAL A 27 8.65 4.32 7.69
CA VAL A 27 8.81 2.91 7.32
C VAL A 27 8.08 2.59 6.02
N ILE A 28 6.88 3.16 5.82
CA ILE A 28 6.10 2.96 4.59
C ILE A 28 6.82 3.61 3.40
N VAL A 29 7.28 4.86 3.53
CA VAL A 29 8.02 5.58 2.48
C VAL A 29 9.31 4.84 2.13
N LEU A 30 10.11 4.45 3.13
CA LEU A 30 11.34 3.66 2.91
C LEU A 30 11.07 2.33 2.20
N ARG A 31 9.94 1.69 2.47
CA ARG A 31 9.56 0.43 1.79
C ARG A 31 9.02 0.65 0.39
N LEU A 32 8.45 1.82 0.09
CA LEU A 32 8.01 2.21 -1.25
C LEU A 32 9.18 2.51 -2.18
N THR A 33 10.30 3.03 -1.67
CA THR A 33 11.51 3.30 -2.47
C THR A 33 12.32 2.04 -2.80
N ASN A 34 12.01 0.91 -2.15
CA ASN A 34 12.64 -0.37 -2.45
C ASN A 34 11.96 -1.04 -3.66
N PHE A 35 12.70 -1.24 -4.76
CA PHE A 35 12.21 -1.77 -6.05
C PHE A 35 11.63 -3.20 -6.03
N ASN A 36 11.72 -3.93 -4.93
CA ASN A 36 11.32 -5.34 -4.85
C ASN A 36 9.90 -5.55 -4.25
N LYS A 37 8.93 -4.71 -4.62
CA LYS A 37 7.54 -4.81 -4.10
C LYS A 37 6.56 -5.16 -5.21
N THR A 38 5.58 -6.00 -4.88
CA THR A 38 4.44 -6.27 -5.76
C THR A 38 3.54 -5.03 -5.84
N ASN A 39 2.83 -4.90 -6.96
CA ASN A 39 1.89 -3.78 -7.18
C ASN A 39 0.85 -3.67 -6.05
N GLU A 40 0.36 -4.80 -5.53
CA GLU A 40 -0.63 -4.83 -4.43
C GLU A 40 -0.09 -4.20 -3.13
N ILE A 41 1.18 -4.47 -2.79
CA ILE A 41 1.83 -3.88 -1.61
C ILE A 41 2.03 -2.37 -1.80
N VAL A 42 2.47 -1.96 -2.99
CA VAL A 42 2.65 -0.54 -3.33
C VAL A 42 1.32 0.20 -3.23
N ILE A 43 0.24 -0.35 -3.78
CA ILE A 43 -1.10 0.25 -3.69
C ILE A 43 -1.53 0.38 -2.23
N ALA A 44 -1.41 -0.69 -1.43
CA ALA A 44 -1.78 -0.65 -0.01
C ALA A 44 -1.02 0.43 0.77
N TYR A 45 0.30 0.58 0.53
CA TYR A 45 1.09 1.64 1.14
C TYR A 45 0.66 3.04 0.70
N LYS A 46 0.39 3.25 -0.59
CA LYS A 46 -0.10 4.53 -1.11
C LYS A 46 -1.45 4.92 -0.51
N GLU A 47 -2.37 3.96 -0.36
CA GLU A 47 -3.65 4.22 0.28
C GLU A 47 -3.50 4.62 1.75
N ILE A 48 -2.59 3.98 2.50
CA ILE A 48 -2.33 4.35 3.90
C ILE A 48 -1.77 5.78 3.99
N LEU A 49 -0.85 6.15 3.10
CA LEU A 49 -0.28 7.50 3.09
C LEU A 49 -1.35 8.55 2.73
N LYS A 50 -2.20 8.26 1.75
CA LYS A 50 -3.34 9.11 1.40
C LYS A 50 -4.33 9.29 2.56
N GLU A 51 -4.65 8.22 3.30
CA GLU A 51 -5.49 8.29 4.51
C GLU A 51 -4.87 9.18 5.61
N ARG A 52 -3.54 9.34 5.60
CA ARG A 52 -2.80 10.21 6.52
C ARG A 52 -2.62 11.63 6.00
N GLY A 53 -3.18 11.97 4.84
CA GLY A 53 -3.00 13.28 4.19
C GLY A 53 -1.62 13.49 3.58
N ILE A 54 -0.90 12.41 3.27
CA ILE A 54 0.42 12.43 2.64
C ILE A 54 0.25 11.98 1.19
N ASP A 55 -0.05 12.94 0.33
CA ASP A 55 -0.19 12.68 -1.11
C ASP A 55 1.15 12.81 -1.86
N ASP A 56 2.14 13.47 -1.25
CA ASP A 56 3.41 13.83 -1.87
C ASP A 56 4.60 13.01 -1.36
N TYR A 57 4.45 11.69 -1.32
CA TYR A 57 5.45 10.76 -0.82
C TYR A 57 6.59 10.44 -1.80
N LEU A 58 6.58 11.04 -3.00
CA LEU A 58 7.62 10.91 -4.03
C LEU A 58 8.50 12.14 -4.17
N SER A 59 8.10 13.29 -3.63
CA SER A 59 8.92 14.52 -3.62
C SER A 59 9.98 14.54 -2.52
N VAL A 60 10.06 13.48 -1.71
CA VAL A 60 11.01 13.32 -0.60
C VAL A 60 12.32 12.61 -1.04
N ILE A 61 12.52 12.41 -2.34
CA ILE A 61 13.76 11.88 -2.94
C ILE A 61 14.28 12.88 -3.96
#